data_AF-A0A935TBA8-F1
#
_entry.id   AF-A0A935TBA8-F1
#
_cell.length_a   1.000
_cell.length_b   1.000
_cell.length_c   1.000
_cell.angle_alpha   90.00
_cell.angle_beta   90.00
_cell.angle_gamma   90.00
#
_symmetry.space_group_name_H-M   'P 1'
#
loop_
_entity.id
_entity.type
_entity.pdbx_description
1 polymer ?
#
loop_
_entity_poly.entity_id
_entity_poly.type
_entity_poly.pdbx_seq_one_letter_code
_entity_poly.pdbx_strand_id
1 'polypeptide(L)'
;MFSRILCAHDLSLAGDCRRHALAGLLALAISFGAVAQTGALAQVEVTRTGETYRVRASAQLAADQRLVWETLTDYERLREFVPGVTRARVLTRAGNQLSIEQVGVFSVFFFDLPVKLRLAVEHTPYTTVLARLAAGSMDANESTLRSFSGRYTLTPVRLPPLRSVRLDYDAQFELAAPLPPLIGSLFAVSAVRQTMREQFEAMLREIERRQARLAIAEDSK
;
A
#
# COMPACT_ATOMS: atom_id res chain seq x y z
N MET A 1 5.03 -78.37 59.88
CA MET A 1 6.42 -78.67 59.48
C MET A 1 6.76 -77.76 58.31
N PHE A 2 7.81 -76.96 58.45
CA PHE A 2 8.05 -75.65 57.80
C PHE A 2 9.10 -75.68 56.68
N SER A 3 9.23 -74.52 55.99
CA SER A 3 10.38 -73.96 55.23
C SER A 3 10.21 -73.97 53.68
N ARG A 4 10.20 -72.90 52.86
CA ARG A 4 10.91 -71.57 52.74
C ARG A 4 12.44 -71.76 52.55
N ILE A 5 13.19 -71.16 51.60
CA ILE A 5 13.18 -69.85 50.89
C ILE A 5 14.12 -69.89 49.64
N LEU A 6 13.94 -68.92 48.72
CA LEU A 6 14.72 -68.53 47.51
C LEU A 6 15.81 -67.47 47.82
N CYS A 7 16.91 -67.37 47.05
CA CYS A 7 17.57 -66.06 46.75
C CYS A 7 18.67 -66.12 45.66
N ALA A 8 18.90 -64.96 45.02
CA ALA A 8 19.78 -64.67 43.88
C ALA A 8 21.18 -64.14 44.27
N HIS A 9 22.09 -63.96 43.29
CA HIS A 9 23.39 -63.26 43.44
C HIS A 9 23.93 -62.63 42.12
N ASP A 10 25.00 -61.84 42.22
CA ASP A 10 25.27 -60.48 41.66
C ASP A 10 26.45 -60.29 40.65
N LEU A 11 26.68 -59.01 40.28
CA LEU A 11 27.92 -58.26 39.83
C LEU A 11 28.11 -58.03 38.30
N SER A 12 28.40 -56.86 37.67
CA SER A 12 28.92 -55.47 37.93
C SER A 12 30.35 -55.22 37.38
N LEU A 13 30.52 -54.26 36.43
CA LEU A 13 31.50 -53.14 36.40
C LEU A 13 31.80 -52.58 34.98
N ALA A 14 32.27 -51.33 34.96
CA ALA A 14 32.27 -50.37 33.85
C ALA A 14 33.67 -50.01 33.28
N GLY A 15 33.69 -49.48 32.05
CA GLY A 15 34.51 -48.33 31.62
C GLY A 15 35.85 -48.57 30.92
N ASP A 16 36.00 -48.08 29.68
CA ASP A 16 37.23 -47.43 29.23
C ASP A 16 37.05 -46.48 28.02
N CYS A 17 37.88 -45.44 27.97
CA CYS A 17 37.77 -44.24 27.15
C CYS A 17 39.08 -44.01 26.35
N ARG A 18 39.02 -43.82 25.01
CA ARG A 18 39.81 -42.81 24.24
C ARG A 18 39.75 -42.95 22.70
N ARG A 19 39.39 -41.83 22.06
CA ARG A 19 40.00 -41.09 20.90
C ARG A 19 40.22 -41.79 19.54
N HIS A 20 39.65 -41.17 18.48
CA HIS A 20 40.22 -40.68 17.20
C HIS A 20 39.09 -40.62 16.14
N ALA A 21 38.51 -39.46 15.82
CA ALA A 21 38.94 -38.44 14.84
C ALA A 21 38.83 -38.88 13.36
N LEU A 22 37.92 -38.22 12.61
CA LEU A 22 37.83 -37.95 11.15
C LEU A 22 36.36 -38.05 10.70
N ALA A 23 35.61 -36.95 10.66
CA ALA A 23 35.59 -35.88 9.65
C ALA A 23 34.82 -36.25 8.38
N GLY A 24 33.76 -35.48 8.10
CA GLY A 24 33.24 -35.25 6.76
C GLY A 24 31.79 -35.67 6.51
N LEU A 25 30.86 -34.73 6.66
CA LEU A 25 30.11 -34.23 5.51
C LEU A 25 29.33 -32.96 5.87
N LEU A 26 29.61 -31.95 5.06
CA LEU A 26 29.18 -30.56 5.09
C LEU A 26 27.65 -30.48 4.96
N ALA A 27 26.93 -30.19 6.04
CA ALA A 27 25.53 -29.79 5.94
C ALA A 27 25.52 -28.34 5.42
N LEU A 28 25.27 -28.21 4.12
CA LEU A 28 25.09 -26.93 3.43
C LEU A 28 23.90 -26.21 4.09
N ALA A 29 24.19 -25.25 4.96
CA ALA A 29 23.18 -24.35 5.49
C ALA A 29 22.64 -23.52 4.32
N ILE A 30 21.50 -23.91 3.78
CA ILE A 30 20.71 -23.07 2.88
C ILE A 30 20.29 -21.87 3.73
N SER A 31 21.10 -20.83 3.68
CA SER A 31 20.75 -19.50 4.15
C SER A 31 19.67 -19.01 3.18
N PHE A 32 18.41 -19.35 3.45
CA PHE A 32 17.30 -18.64 2.83
C PHE A 32 17.42 -17.21 3.35
N GLY A 33 18.09 -16.35 2.59
CA GLY A 33 18.03 -14.93 2.80
C GLY A 33 16.56 -14.57 2.76
N ALA A 34 15.97 -14.30 3.92
CA ALA A 34 14.70 -13.64 3.98
C ALA A 34 14.91 -12.31 3.25
N VAL A 35 14.42 -12.22 2.01
CA VAL A 35 14.20 -10.94 1.37
C VAL A 35 13.17 -10.27 2.27
N ALA A 36 13.65 -9.43 3.19
CA ALA A 36 12.80 -8.54 3.93
C ALA A 36 12.11 -7.69 2.87
N GLN A 37 10.82 -7.93 2.64
CA GLN A 37 10.00 -7.01 1.88
C GLN A 37 9.87 -5.76 2.76
N THR A 38 10.83 -4.84 2.62
CA THR A 38 10.80 -3.54 3.27
C THR A 38 9.82 -2.63 2.52
N GLY A 39 8.58 -3.10 2.33
CA GLY A 39 7.51 -2.29 1.79
C GLY A 39 7.01 -1.36 2.89
N ALA A 40 6.78 -0.09 2.56
CA ALA A 40 6.12 0.83 3.46
C ALA A 40 4.79 0.23 3.94
N LEU A 41 4.65 0.02 5.27
CA LEU A 41 3.42 -0.52 5.83
C LEU A 41 2.28 0.50 5.67
N ALA A 42 1.42 0.27 4.68
CA ALA A 42 0.26 1.09 4.41
C ALA A 42 -0.82 0.88 5.48
N GLN A 43 -1.20 1.95 6.16
CA GLN A 43 -2.39 1.97 7.01
C GLN A 43 -3.52 2.58 6.21
N VAL A 44 -4.63 1.85 6.03
CA VAL A 44 -5.79 2.33 5.26
C VAL A 44 -7.07 2.05 6.03
N GLU A 45 -7.73 3.13 6.41
CA GLU A 45 -9.02 3.13 7.09
C GLU A 45 -10.09 3.71 6.17
N VAL A 46 -11.26 3.09 6.19
CA VAL A 46 -12.46 3.61 5.54
C VAL A 46 -13.60 3.57 6.55
N THR A 47 -14.30 4.68 6.65
CA THR A 47 -15.53 4.85 7.41
C THR A 47 -16.64 5.36 6.50
N ARG A 48 -17.90 5.15 6.90
CA ARG A 48 -19.06 5.68 6.18
C ARG A 48 -19.99 6.38 7.18
N THR A 49 -20.43 7.58 6.84
CA THR A 49 -21.41 8.35 7.61
C THR A 49 -22.52 8.80 6.66
N GLY A 50 -23.71 8.20 6.81
CA GLY A 50 -24.77 8.36 5.80
C GLY A 50 -24.32 7.83 4.44
N GLU A 51 -24.34 8.69 3.42
CA GLU A 51 -23.89 8.37 2.06
C GLU A 51 -22.41 8.66 1.80
N THR A 52 -21.74 9.36 2.72
CA THR A 52 -20.36 9.80 2.56
C THR A 52 -19.39 8.74 3.04
N TYR A 53 -18.48 8.31 2.17
CA TYR A 53 -17.31 7.54 2.54
C TYR A 53 -16.16 8.48 2.89
N ARG A 54 -15.44 8.19 3.97
CA ARG A 54 -14.18 8.86 4.31
C ARG A 54 -13.06 7.84 4.33
N VAL A 55 -12.01 8.12 3.57
CA VAL A 55 -10.79 7.32 3.46
C VAL A 55 -9.66 8.07 4.14
N ARG A 56 -8.94 7.39 5.01
CA ARG A 56 -7.67 7.86 5.56
C ARG A 56 -6.62 6.81 5.30
N ALA A 57 -5.55 7.20 4.63
CA ALA A 57 -4.40 6.34 4.43
C ALA A 57 -3.11 7.04 4.86
N SER A 58 -2.14 6.27 5.35
CA SER A 58 -0.82 6.78 5.67
C SER A 58 0.26 5.74 5.47
N ALA A 59 1.44 6.17 5.08
CA ALA A 59 2.64 5.34 4.97
C ALA A 59 3.90 6.18 5.19
N GLN A 60 4.97 5.53 5.64
CA GLN A 60 6.31 6.11 5.69
C GLN A 60 7.16 5.48 4.59
N LEU A 61 7.74 6.32 3.74
CA LEU A 61 8.53 5.91 2.57
C LEU A 61 9.98 6.34 2.78
N ALA A 62 10.93 5.46 2.51
CA ALA A 62 12.35 5.80 2.41
C ALA A 62 12.64 6.35 1.01
N ALA A 63 12.13 7.55 0.71
CA ALA A 63 12.25 8.21 -0.59
C ALA A 63 12.44 9.72 -0.43
N ASP A 64 13.02 10.36 -1.44
CA ASP A 64 13.12 11.82 -1.46
C ASP A 64 11.75 12.48 -1.71
N GLN A 65 11.47 13.56 -0.99
CA GLN A 65 10.21 14.29 -1.07
C GLN A 65 9.88 14.79 -2.48
N ARG A 66 10.89 15.14 -3.27
CA ARG A 66 10.72 15.55 -4.66
C ARG A 66 10.22 14.39 -5.51
N LEU A 67 10.81 13.21 -5.37
CA LEU A 67 10.39 12.02 -6.12
C LEU A 67 8.97 11.60 -5.77
N VAL A 68 8.62 11.64 -4.48
CA VAL A 68 7.24 11.35 -4.03
C VAL A 68 6.26 12.33 -4.68
N TRP A 69 6.59 13.63 -4.66
CA TRP A 69 5.77 14.67 -5.29
C TRP A 69 5.61 14.48 -6.80
N GLU A 70 6.71 14.23 -7.51
CA GLU A 70 6.70 13.98 -8.95
C GLU A 70 5.85 12.76 -9.30
N THR A 71 5.89 11.70 -8.49
CA THR A 71 5.07 10.50 -8.71
C THR A 71 3.59 10.77 -8.50
N LEU A 72 3.22 11.47 -7.41
CA LEU A 72 1.82 11.81 -7.11
C LEU A 72 1.20 12.76 -8.14
N THR A 73 2.02 13.58 -8.79
CA THR A 73 1.57 14.58 -9.77
C THR A 73 1.78 14.15 -11.22
N ASP A 74 2.25 12.92 -11.46
CA ASP A 74 2.39 12.29 -12.78
C ASP A 74 1.04 11.77 -13.29
N TYR A 75 0.08 12.70 -13.43
CA TYR A 75 -1.32 12.40 -13.71
C TYR A 75 -1.52 11.54 -14.95
N GLU A 76 -0.81 11.84 -16.03
CA GLU A 76 -0.98 11.15 -17.31
C GLU A 76 -0.52 9.69 -17.27
N ARG A 77 0.35 9.35 -16.32
CA ARG A 77 0.87 8.00 -16.13
C ARG A 77 0.20 7.24 -15.00
N LEU A 78 -0.77 7.82 -14.28
CA LEU A 78 -1.51 7.12 -13.22
C LEU A 78 -2.08 5.78 -13.69
N ARG A 79 -2.53 5.68 -14.94
CA ARG A 79 -3.04 4.43 -15.53
C ARG A 79 -2.02 3.28 -15.58
N GLU A 80 -0.72 3.59 -15.53
CA GLU A 80 0.35 2.58 -15.60
C GLU A 80 0.53 1.86 -14.26
N PHE A 81 0.13 2.47 -13.14
CA PHE A 81 0.41 1.94 -11.82
C PHE A 81 -0.75 2.02 -10.82
N VAL A 82 -1.82 2.78 -11.05
CA VAL A 82 -2.98 2.81 -10.17
C VAL A 82 -4.09 1.90 -10.72
N PRO A 83 -4.41 0.78 -10.04
CA PRO A 83 -5.49 -0.10 -10.44
C PRO A 83 -6.81 0.65 -10.63
N GLY A 84 -7.51 0.32 -11.72
CA GLY A 84 -8.78 0.92 -12.06
C GLY A 84 -8.69 2.28 -12.77
N VAL A 85 -7.54 2.96 -12.80
CA VAL A 85 -7.39 4.18 -13.62
C VAL A 85 -7.15 3.78 -15.08
N THR A 86 -8.04 4.18 -15.99
CA THR A 86 -7.87 3.91 -17.43
C THR A 86 -7.28 5.11 -18.15
N ARG A 87 -7.68 6.32 -17.75
CA ARG A 87 -7.19 7.57 -18.31
C ARG A 87 -7.21 8.67 -17.26
N ALA A 88 -6.15 9.45 -17.21
CA ALA A 88 -6.10 10.71 -16.49
C ALA A 88 -5.39 11.73 -17.37
N ARG A 89 -5.96 12.93 -17.50
CA ARG A 89 -5.45 13.97 -18.39
C ARG A 89 -5.58 15.34 -17.75
N VAL A 90 -4.50 16.12 -17.81
CA VAL A 90 -4.56 17.54 -17.46
C VAL A 90 -5.20 18.30 -18.62
N LEU A 91 -6.32 18.97 -18.35
CA LEU A 91 -7.08 19.73 -19.33
C LEU A 91 -6.61 21.18 -19.37
N THR A 92 -6.41 21.77 -18.20
CA THR A 92 -5.91 23.14 -18.05
C THR A 92 -4.90 23.20 -16.90
N ARG A 93 -3.96 24.13 -17.00
CA ARG A 93 -2.97 24.42 -15.96
C ARG A 93 -2.78 25.93 -15.89
N ALA A 94 -3.01 26.50 -14.72
CA ALA A 94 -2.78 27.91 -14.41
C ALA A 94 -1.98 27.98 -13.10
N GLY A 95 -0.65 28.10 -13.22
CA GLY A 95 0.24 28.05 -12.06
C GLY A 95 0.08 26.75 -11.29
N ASN A 96 -0.37 26.86 -10.03
CA ASN A 96 -0.59 25.74 -9.13
C ASN A 96 -2.02 25.17 -9.18
N GLN A 97 -2.89 25.69 -10.04
CA GLN A 97 -4.25 25.20 -10.24
C GLN A 97 -4.35 24.41 -11.55
N LEU A 98 -5.04 23.27 -11.51
CA LEU A 98 -5.22 22.39 -12.64
C LEU A 98 -6.67 21.93 -12.75
N SER A 99 -7.15 21.70 -13.97
CA SER A 99 -8.34 20.88 -14.21
C SER A 99 -7.90 19.55 -14.79
N ILE A 100 -8.36 18.44 -14.21
CA ILE A 100 -7.98 17.09 -14.59
C ILE A 100 -9.24 16.29 -14.92
N GLU A 101 -9.23 15.58 -16.04
CA GLU A 101 -10.22 14.54 -16.33
C GLU A 101 -9.66 13.20 -15.88
N GLN A 102 -10.45 12.41 -15.16
CA GLN A 102 -10.11 11.05 -14.76
C GLN A 102 -11.24 10.08 -15.11
N VAL A 103 -10.89 9.01 -15.81
CA VAL A 103 -11.77 7.94 -16.24
C VAL A 103 -11.20 6.61 -15.81
N GLY A 104 -12.06 5.71 -15.35
CA GLY A 104 -11.64 4.42 -14.87
C GLY A 104 -12.78 3.52 -14.43
N VAL A 105 -12.43 2.56 -13.60
CA VAL A 105 -13.31 1.61 -12.97
C VAL A 105 -12.93 1.53 -11.49
N PHE A 106 -13.94 1.57 -10.64
CA PHE A 106 -13.82 1.30 -9.21
C PHE A 106 -14.38 -0.08 -8.93
N SER A 107 -13.48 -1.07 -8.88
CA SER A 107 -13.84 -2.47 -8.68
C SER A 107 -14.07 -2.76 -7.20
N VAL A 108 -15.24 -3.28 -6.87
CA VAL A 108 -15.63 -3.70 -5.52
C VAL A 108 -16.12 -5.15 -5.58
N PHE A 109 -15.36 -6.05 -4.95
CA PHE A 109 -15.54 -7.50 -5.08
C PHE A 109 -15.60 -7.94 -6.56
N PHE A 110 -16.76 -8.36 -7.05
CA PHE A 110 -17.00 -8.83 -8.42
C PHE A 110 -17.79 -7.82 -9.27
N PHE A 111 -17.90 -6.57 -8.80
CA PHE A 111 -18.58 -5.49 -9.52
C PHE A 111 -17.60 -4.40 -9.94
N ASP A 112 -17.76 -3.95 -11.17
CA ASP A 112 -17.01 -2.84 -11.73
C ASP A 112 -17.93 -1.62 -11.85
N LEU A 113 -17.61 -0.57 -11.09
CA LEU A 113 -18.34 0.68 -11.15
C LEU A 113 -17.58 1.64 -12.07
N PRO A 114 -18.20 2.17 -13.14
CA PRO A 114 -17.53 3.17 -13.95
C PRO A 114 -17.16 4.39 -13.10
N VAL A 115 -16.00 4.97 -13.40
CA VAL A 115 -15.54 6.22 -12.82
C VAL A 115 -15.37 7.23 -13.95
N LYS A 116 -16.04 8.37 -13.85
CA LYS A 116 -15.85 9.52 -14.74
C LYS A 116 -15.95 10.78 -13.91
N LEU A 117 -14.84 11.49 -13.78
CA LEU A 117 -14.70 12.65 -12.90
C LEU A 117 -13.92 13.76 -13.60
N ARG A 118 -14.29 14.99 -13.28
CA ARG A 118 -13.47 16.17 -13.55
C ARG A 118 -13.10 16.81 -12.23
N LEU A 119 -11.80 16.96 -12.00
CA LEU A 119 -11.24 17.43 -10.74
C LEU A 119 -10.64 18.82 -10.92
N ALA A 120 -10.96 19.72 -10.00
CA ALA A 120 -10.19 20.94 -9.77
C ALA A 120 -9.11 20.60 -8.75
N VAL A 121 -7.85 20.78 -9.14
CA VAL A 121 -6.68 20.40 -8.35
C VAL A 121 -5.85 21.63 -8.04
N GLU A 122 -5.39 21.71 -6.80
CA GLU A 122 -4.50 22.75 -6.32
C GLU A 122 -3.24 22.12 -5.72
N HIS A 123 -2.09 22.67 -6.10
CA HIS A 123 -0.78 22.23 -5.63
C HIS A 123 -0.19 23.24 -4.66
N THR A 124 0.28 22.75 -3.52
CA THR A 124 1.31 23.41 -2.73
C THR A 124 2.59 22.60 -2.94
N PRO A 125 3.54 23.08 -3.76
CA PRO A 125 4.68 22.29 -4.20
C PRO A 125 5.37 21.52 -3.08
N TYR A 126 5.68 20.25 -3.36
CA TYR A 126 6.34 19.28 -2.46
C TYR A 126 5.61 18.98 -1.15
N THR A 127 4.44 19.55 -0.89
CA THR A 127 3.78 19.41 0.43
C THR A 127 2.35 18.91 0.32
N THR A 128 1.53 19.49 -0.55
CA THR A 128 0.09 19.16 -0.60
C THR A 128 -0.45 19.12 -2.01
N VAL A 129 -1.23 18.09 -2.32
CA VAL A 129 -2.10 18.03 -3.49
C VAL A 129 -3.53 17.98 -2.99
N LEU A 130 -4.33 18.97 -3.36
CA LEU A 130 -5.75 19.05 -3.02
C LEU A 130 -6.56 18.86 -4.29
N ALA A 131 -7.50 17.93 -4.29
CA ALA A 131 -8.39 17.66 -5.41
C ALA A 131 -9.84 17.75 -4.96
N ARG A 132 -10.68 18.44 -5.71
CA ARG A 132 -12.12 18.51 -5.49
C ARG A 132 -12.85 18.23 -6.79
N LEU A 133 -14.07 17.73 -6.72
CA LEU A 133 -14.93 17.66 -7.89
C LEU A 133 -15.07 19.08 -8.48
N ALA A 134 -14.79 19.23 -9.78
CA ALA A 134 -14.83 20.52 -10.44
C ALA A 134 -16.29 21.01 -10.53
N ALA A 135 -16.52 22.27 -10.16
CA ALA A 135 -17.81 22.89 -10.36
C ALA A 135 -18.09 23.06 -11.86
N GLY A 136 -19.23 22.55 -12.34
CA GLY A 136 -19.81 22.92 -13.64
C GLY A 136 -19.02 22.52 -14.89
N SER A 137 -18.46 21.31 -14.99
CA SER A 137 -17.67 20.93 -16.18
C SER A 137 -17.84 19.48 -16.67
N MET A 138 -18.84 18.78 -16.12
CA MET A 138 -19.51 17.62 -16.68
C MET A 138 -21.00 17.83 -16.40
N ASP A 139 -21.90 17.34 -17.27
CA ASP A 139 -23.31 17.25 -16.88
C ASP A 139 -23.36 16.53 -15.53
N ALA A 140 -24.01 17.13 -14.53
CA ALA A 140 -24.00 16.57 -13.17
C ALA A 140 -24.54 15.11 -13.15
N ASN A 141 -25.30 14.73 -14.17
CA ASN A 141 -25.79 13.37 -14.41
C ASN A 141 -24.75 12.40 -15.01
N GLU A 142 -23.60 12.87 -15.51
CA GLU A 142 -22.52 12.03 -16.04
C GLU A 142 -21.40 11.77 -15.02
N SER A 143 -21.29 12.56 -13.96
CA SER A 143 -20.32 12.30 -12.90
C SER A 143 -20.75 11.06 -12.12
N THR A 144 -19.82 10.15 -11.90
CA THR A 144 -20.08 8.93 -11.14
C THR A 144 -20.04 9.16 -9.63
N LEU A 145 -19.65 10.38 -9.20
CA LEU A 145 -19.68 10.84 -7.81
C LEU A 145 -20.55 12.11 -7.68
N ARG A 146 -21.34 12.20 -6.60
CA ARG A 146 -22.05 13.43 -6.20
C ARG A 146 -21.12 14.45 -5.57
N SER A 147 -20.17 13.98 -4.78
CA SER A 147 -19.16 14.80 -4.13
C SER A 147 -17.84 14.06 -4.11
N PHE A 148 -16.75 14.82 -4.19
CA PHE A 148 -15.39 14.31 -4.02
C PHE A 148 -14.48 15.43 -3.50
N SER A 149 -13.70 15.11 -2.47
CA SER A 149 -12.57 15.90 -2.00
C SER A 149 -11.47 14.95 -1.56
N GLY A 150 -10.25 15.13 -2.06
CA GLY A 150 -9.07 14.36 -1.67
C GLY A 150 -7.90 15.27 -1.37
N ARG A 151 -7.07 14.90 -0.41
CA ARG A 151 -5.86 15.62 -0.02
C ARG A 151 -4.74 14.63 0.23
N TYR A 152 -3.66 14.77 -0.54
CA TYR A 152 -2.37 14.18 -0.19
C TYR A 152 -1.52 15.21 0.53
N THR A 153 -0.83 14.78 1.59
CA THR A 153 0.15 15.59 2.30
C THR A 153 1.45 14.82 2.49
N LEU A 154 2.57 15.48 2.18
CA LEU A 154 3.92 14.96 2.29
C LEU A 154 4.59 15.67 3.46
N THR A 155 4.97 14.92 4.49
CA THR A 155 5.70 15.43 5.65
C THR A 155 7.09 14.81 5.66
N PRO A 156 8.18 15.58 5.49
CA PRO A 156 9.52 15.03 5.61
C PRO A 156 9.75 14.57 7.05
N VAL A 157 10.25 13.35 7.20
CA VAL A 157 10.61 12.77 8.49
C VAL A 157 12.12 12.67 8.54
N ARG A 158 12.71 13.21 9.61
CA ARG A 158 14.16 13.13 9.84
C ARG A 158 14.46 11.86 10.61
N LEU A 159 14.74 10.77 9.88
CA LEU A 159 15.27 9.52 10.45
C LEU A 159 16.71 9.31 9.96
N PRO A 160 17.74 9.87 10.61
CA PRO A 160 19.12 9.62 10.21
C PRO A 160 19.42 8.11 10.20
N PRO A 161 20.08 7.57 9.16
CA PRO A 161 20.73 8.25 8.03
C PRO A 161 19.84 8.45 6.78
N LEU A 162 18.59 7.99 6.78
CA LEU A 162 17.74 7.92 5.58
C LEU A 162 16.83 9.15 5.44
N ARG A 163 16.69 9.66 4.21
CA ARG A 163 15.61 10.60 3.89
C ARG A 163 14.31 9.82 3.84
N SER A 164 13.36 10.19 4.67
CA SER A 164 12.04 9.58 4.67
C SER A 164 10.93 10.62 4.60
N VAL A 165 9.80 10.21 4.04
CA VAL A 165 8.61 11.04 3.86
C VAL A 165 7.42 10.26 4.37
N ARG A 166 6.65 10.88 5.24
CA ARG A 166 5.31 10.43 5.58
C ARG A 166 4.35 10.95 4.53
N LEU A 167 3.66 10.04 3.85
CA LEU A 167 2.58 10.33 2.93
C LEU A 167 1.25 10.05 3.62
N ASP A 168 0.43 11.09 3.80
CA ASP A 168 -0.93 10.98 4.30
C ASP A 168 -1.92 11.28 3.18
N TYR A 169 -3.03 10.54 3.14
CA TYR A 169 -4.15 10.74 2.23
C TYR A 169 -5.44 10.83 3.04
N ASP A 170 -6.21 11.89 2.86
CA ASP A 170 -7.57 12.04 3.41
C ASP A 170 -8.51 12.36 2.25
N ALA A 171 -9.53 11.53 2.06
CA ALA A 171 -10.52 11.75 1.03
C ALA A 171 -11.94 11.48 1.51
N GLN A 172 -12.89 12.19 0.92
CA GLN A 172 -14.32 12.06 1.15
C GLN A 172 -15.05 12.05 -0.18
N PHE A 173 -16.00 11.14 -0.32
CA PHE A 173 -16.80 11.06 -1.54
C PHE A 173 -18.16 10.41 -1.32
N GLU A 174 -19.07 10.73 -2.24
CA GLU A 174 -20.41 10.14 -2.31
C GLU A 174 -20.64 9.62 -3.72
N LEU A 175 -21.10 8.38 -3.83
CA LEU A 175 -21.40 7.76 -5.13
C LEU A 175 -22.66 8.40 -5.74
N ALA A 176 -22.68 8.60 -7.05
CA ALA A 176 -23.87 9.06 -7.77
C ALA A 176 -25.01 8.03 -7.75
N ALA A 177 -24.66 6.75 -7.79
CA ALA A 177 -25.57 5.62 -7.63
C ALA A 177 -25.15 4.78 -6.41
N PRO A 178 -26.11 4.20 -5.66
CA PRO A 178 -25.77 3.27 -4.60
C PRO A 178 -25.02 2.06 -5.14
N LEU A 179 -24.21 1.43 -4.29
CA LEU A 179 -23.60 0.14 -4.62
C LEU A 179 -24.70 -0.90 -4.93
N PRO A 180 -24.42 -1.89 -5.80
CA PRO A 180 -25.33 -2.99 -6.05
C PRO A 180 -25.82 -3.62 -4.74
N PRO A 181 -27.13 -3.90 -4.55
CA PRO A 181 -27.68 -4.42 -3.29
C PRO A 181 -27.02 -5.71 -2.78
N LEU A 182 -26.45 -6.50 -3.71
CA LEU A 182 -25.70 -7.72 -3.41
C LEU A 182 -24.43 -7.44 -2.59
N ILE A 183 -23.83 -6.25 -2.74
CA ILE A 183 -22.83 -5.72 -1.81
C ILE A 183 -23.61 -5.16 -0.62
N GLY A 184 -24.09 -6.04 0.25
CA GLY A 184 -24.87 -5.63 1.42
C GLY A 184 -24.17 -4.49 2.18
N SER A 185 -24.96 -3.62 2.81
CA SER A 185 -24.46 -2.40 3.50
C SER A 185 -23.33 -2.68 4.49
N LEU A 186 -23.33 -3.86 5.13
CA LEU A 186 -22.30 -4.33 6.05
C LEU A 186 -20.92 -4.54 5.38
N PHE A 187 -20.90 -4.92 4.11
CA PHE A 187 -19.67 -5.20 3.37
C PHE A 187 -19.20 -4.03 2.51
N ALA A 188 -20.06 -3.03 2.27
CA ALA A 188 -19.76 -1.86 1.45
C ALA A 188 -18.45 -1.15 1.89
N VAL A 189 -18.29 -0.92 3.20
CA VAL A 189 -17.08 -0.28 3.74
C VAL A 189 -15.83 -1.13 3.50
N SER A 190 -15.92 -2.44 3.70
CA SER A 190 -14.80 -3.36 3.48
C SER A 190 -14.43 -3.45 2.00
N ALA A 191 -15.41 -3.46 1.10
CA ALA A 191 -15.20 -3.46 -0.34
C ALA A 191 -14.45 -2.19 -0.77
N VAL A 192 -14.96 -1.02 -0.39
CA VAL A 192 -14.30 0.27 -0.67
C VAL A 192 -12.90 0.33 -0.07
N ARG A 193 -12.72 -0.16 1.17
CA ARG A 193 -11.40 -0.20 1.83
C ARG A 193 -10.40 -1.03 1.06
N GLN A 194 -10.81 -2.17 0.52
CA GLN A 194 -9.93 -3.04 -0.24
C GLN A 194 -9.43 -2.33 -1.51
N THR A 195 -10.35 -1.78 -2.30
CA THR A 195 -10.00 -1.04 -3.52
C THR A 195 -9.10 0.16 -3.22
N MET A 196 -9.42 0.95 -2.18
CA MET A 196 -8.61 2.11 -1.78
C MET A 196 -7.22 1.71 -1.30
N ARG A 197 -7.10 0.56 -0.61
CA ARG A 197 -5.81 0.01 -0.19
C ARG A 197 -4.98 -0.38 -1.39
N GLU A 198 -5.55 -1.12 -2.34
CA GLU A 198 -4.85 -1.55 -3.55
C GLU A 198 -4.32 -0.34 -4.34
N GLN A 199 -5.14 0.70 -4.52
CA GLN A 199 -4.71 1.93 -5.19
C GLN A 199 -3.60 2.66 -4.43
N PHE A 200 -3.74 2.81 -3.11
CA PHE A 200 -2.74 3.48 -2.29
C PHE A 200 -1.42 2.71 -2.30
N GLU A 201 -1.43 1.40 -2.07
CA GLU A 201 -0.23 0.57 -2.10
C GLU A 201 0.44 0.55 -3.48
N ALA A 202 -0.34 0.61 -4.57
CA ALA A 202 0.23 0.68 -5.90
C ALA A 202 0.97 2.00 -6.15
N MET A 203 0.48 3.11 -5.57
CA MET A 203 1.22 4.37 -5.51
C MET A 203 2.55 4.21 -4.76
N LEU A 204 2.52 3.58 -3.57
CA LEU A 204 3.71 3.39 -2.75
C LEU A 204 4.75 2.53 -3.49
N ARG A 205 4.32 1.43 -4.11
CA ARG A 205 5.19 0.57 -4.92
C ARG A 205 5.83 1.33 -6.08
N GLU A 206 5.08 2.20 -6.76
CA GLU A 206 5.63 3.00 -7.86
C GLU A 206 6.67 4.02 -7.35
N ILE A 207 6.43 4.65 -6.20
CA ILE A 207 7.38 5.54 -5.55
C ILE A 207 8.68 4.78 -5.21
N GLU A 208 8.57 3.65 -4.52
CA GLU A 208 9.71 2.81 -4.14
C GLU A 208 10.50 2.34 -5.37
N ARG A 209 9.80 1.94 -6.44
CA ARG A 209 10.40 1.53 -7.71
C ARG A 209 11.19 2.65 -8.38
N ARG A 210 10.65 3.88 -8.40
CA ARG A 210 11.37 5.06 -8.94
C ARG A 210 12.58 5.40 -8.07
N GLN A 211 12.45 5.32 -6.75
CA GLN A 211 13.56 5.60 -5.82
C GLN A 211 14.71 4.61 -5.99
N ALA A 212 14.41 3.32 -6.09
CA ALA A 212 15.43 2.29 -6.32
C ALA A 212 16.18 2.51 -7.64
N ARG A 213 15.48 2.94 -8.70
CA ARG A 213 16.11 3.27 -9.98
C ARG A 213 17.07 4.46 -9.88
N LEU A 214 16.71 5.49 -9.10
CA LEU A 214 17.61 6.63 -8.88
C LEU A 214 18.87 6.20 -8.11
N ALA A 215 18.73 5.41 -7.05
CA ALA A 215 19.88 4.93 -6.27
C ALA A 215 20.89 4.15 -7.14
N ILE A 216 20.42 3.23 -8.00
CA ILE A 216 21.28 2.48 -8.92
C ILE A 216 22.03 3.40 -9.90
N ALA A 217 21.35 4.45 -10.39
CA ALA A 217 21.94 5.41 -11.32
C ALA A 217 23.00 6.29 -10.64
N GLU A 218 22.84 6.59 -9.35
CA GLU A 218 23.83 7.31 -8.55
C GLU A 218 25.06 6.45 -8.22
N ASP A 219 24.87 5.16 -7.90
CA ASP A 219 25.96 4.22 -7.60
C ASP A 219 26.81 3.86 -8.84
N SER A 220 26.25 4.00 -10.05
CA SER A 220 26.93 3.71 -11.31
C SER A 220 27.80 4.87 -11.83
N LYS A 221 27.84 6.00 -11.11
CA LYS A 221 28.53 7.24 -11.51
C LYS A 221 29.76 7.49 -10.66
#